data_AF-A0A259AYR0-F1
#
_entry.id   AF-A0A259AYR0-F1
#
_cell.length_a   1.000
_cell.length_b   1.000
_cell.length_c   1.000
_cell.angle_alpha   90.00
_cell.angle_beta   90.00
_cell.angle_gamma   90.00
#
_symmetry.space_group_name_H-M   'P 1'
#
loop_
_entity.id
_entity.type
_entity.pdbx_description
1 polymer ?
#
loop_
_entity_poly.entity_id
_entity_poly.type
_entity_poly.pdbx_seq_one_letter_code
_entity_poly.pdbx_strand_id
1 'polypeptide(L)'
;MRSFLVIALVGLTTLSTAAVAQDQGSGAWQPMTFHNFQTPSKTDTLQTLVWPDVIREANAYVTTELKRPLNGKNALVTALSSTYRDGSRTIIVSTALSRDCDSGANDAGAEIEPSTCPLRIVTIENGKVLAIKTATGCYADHADPDIPAKNRNDNSYTRFDPAAGTIAFRTNVGGRDVPGCARTYSIR
;
A
#
# COMPACT_ATOMS: atom_id res chain seq x y z
N MET A 1 62.68 22.06 19.46
CA MET A 1 61.91 21.36 18.42
C MET A 1 60.52 21.10 18.97
N ARG A 2 59.48 21.71 18.38
CA ARG A 2 58.07 21.58 18.79
C ARG A 2 57.38 20.58 17.86
N SER A 3 56.77 19.54 18.41
CA SER A 3 55.86 18.66 17.67
C SER A 3 54.45 18.87 18.19
N PHE A 4 53.56 19.36 17.34
CA PHE A 4 52.11 19.39 17.57
C PHE A 4 51.51 18.17 16.86
N LEU A 5 50.87 17.29 17.62
CA LEU A 5 50.06 16.18 17.10
C LEU A 5 48.63 16.70 16.94
N VAL A 6 48.12 16.74 15.70
CA VAL A 6 46.73 17.11 15.41
C VAL A 6 45.89 15.84 15.41
N ILE A 7 44.93 15.75 16.33
CA ILE A 7 43.90 14.70 16.39
C ILE A 7 42.76 15.12 15.45
N ALA A 8 42.50 14.33 14.42
CA ALA A 8 41.33 14.50 13.55
C ALA A 8 40.15 13.67 14.07
N LEU A 9 39.11 14.34 14.54
CA LEU A 9 37.83 13.76 14.94
C LEU A 9 36.99 13.48 13.68
N VAL A 10 36.68 12.22 13.40
CA VAL A 10 35.72 11.83 12.35
C VAL A 10 34.33 11.79 12.96
N GLY A 11 33.48 12.74 12.59
CA GLY A 11 32.07 12.80 13.01
C GLY A 11 31.23 11.75 12.29
N LEU A 12 30.60 10.86 13.04
CA LEU A 12 29.57 9.95 12.54
C LEU A 12 28.27 10.74 12.31
N THR A 13 27.92 11.00 11.06
CA THR A 13 26.59 11.47 10.69
C THR A 13 25.61 10.30 10.69
N THR A 14 24.69 10.29 11.65
CA THR A 14 23.53 9.40 11.69
C THR A 14 22.54 9.78 10.60
N LEU A 15 22.44 8.98 9.54
CA LEU A 15 21.38 9.11 8.54
C LEU A 15 20.09 8.50 9.12
N SER A 16 19.16 9.35 9.56
CA SER A 16 17.79 8.93 9.85
C SER A 16 17.07 8.66 8.52
N THR A 17 16.89 7.39 8.17
CA THR A 17 16.07 6.98 7.02
C THR A 17 14.59 7.14 7.37
N ALA A 18 14.02 8.32 7.13
CA ALA A 18 12.58 8.44 6.95
C ALA A 18 12.23 7.75 5.62
N ALA A 19 11.40 6.71 5.66
CA ALA A 19 10.87 6.09 4.46
C ALA A 19 9.97 7.09 3.73
N VAL A 20 10.53 7.76 2.72
CA VAL A 20 9.75 8.57 1.79
C VAL A 20 9.00 7.63 0.86
N ALA A 21 7.70 7.81 0.70
CA ALA A 21 6.96 7.12 -0.35
C ALA A 21 7.62 7.46 -1.70
N GLN A 22 8.03 6.44 -2.46
CA GLN A 22 8.63 6.64 -3.78
C GLN A 22 7.58 7.26 -4.71
N ASP A 23 7.87 8.47 -5.21
CA ASP A 23 7.06 9.14 -6.21
C ASP A 23 7.10 8.34 -7.52
N GLN A 24 5.94 7.87 -7.96
CA GLN A 24 5.84 7.09 -9.19
C GLN A 24 5.65 8.04 -10.38
N GLY A 25 6.43 7.82 -11.44
CA GLY A 25 6.32 8.60 -12.67
C GLY A 25 4.93 8.49 -13.31
N SER A 26 4.42 9.59 -13.87
CA SER A 26 3.14 9.62 -14.58
C SER A 26 3.24 8.91 -15.95
N GLY A 27 2.10 8.41 -16.45
CA GLY A 27 1.98 7.87 -17.82
C GLY A 27 2.45 6.42 -18.05
N ALA A 28 3.20 5.81 -17.14
CA ALA A 28 3.59 4.40 -17.20
C ALA A 28 2.82 3.54 -16.18
N TRP A 29 2.62 2.25 -16.48
CA TRP A 29 2.14 1.30 -15.48
C TRP A 29 3.21 1.06 -14.42
N GLN A 30 2.83 1.16 -13.16
CA GLN A 30 3.71 1.01 -12.02
C GLN A 30 3.14 -0.04 -11.07
N PRO A 31 3.95 -1.00 -10.59
CA PRO A 31 3.50 -1.93 -9.57
C PRO A 31 3.20 -1.16 -8.28
N MET A 32 2.21 -1.63 -7.54
CA MET A 32 1.90 -1.08 -6.22
C MET A 32 2.87 -1.65 -5.19
N THR A 33 3.21 -0.82 -4.21
CA THR A 33 4.08 -1.17 -3.08
C THR A 33 3.28 -1.90 -2.02
N PHE A 34 3.83 -2.99 -1.48
CA PHE A 34 3.25 -3.72 -0.36
C PHE A 34 3.52 -3.03 0.99
N HIS A 35 2.53 -3.05 1.86
CA HIS A 35 2.58 -2.53 3.22
C HIS A 35 1.97 -3.51 4.20
N ASN A 36 2.64 -3.72 5.34
CA ASN A 36 2.11 -4.47 6.48
C ASN A 36 1.89 -3.49 7.64
N PHE A 37 0.64 -3.37 8.09
CA PHE A 37 0.26 -2.43 9.16
C PHE A 37 0.30 -3.04 10.57
N GLN A 38 0.79 -4.27 10.75
CA GLN A 38 0.92 -4.90 12.07
C GLN A 38 1.79 -4.08 13.03
N THR A 39 2.77 -3.35 12.52
CA THR A 39 3.53 -2.36 13.29
C THR A 39 2.79 -1.03 13.26
N PRO A 40 2.20 -0.57 14.39
CA PRO A 40 1.45 0.66 14.41
C PRO A 40 2.36 1.86 14.13
N SER A 41 1.88 2.78 13.29
CA SER A 41 2.56 4.04 13.00
C SER A 41 1.63 5.22 13.19
N LYS A 42 2.15 6.29 13.81
CA LYS A 42 1.44 7.57 13.99
C LYS A 42 1.78 8.59 12.90
N THR A 43 2.66 8.23 11.97
CA THR A 43 3.15 9.12 10.91
C THR A 43 2.97 8.54 9.51
N ASP A 44 2.73 7.24 9.40
CA ASP A 44 2.41 6.59 8.13
C ASP A 44 1.06 7.11 7.63
N THR A 45 1.06 7.74 6.47
CA THR A 45 -0.14 8.32 5.85
C THR A 45 -1.19 7.25 5.56
N LEU A 46 -0.77 6.03 5.21
CA LEU A 46 -1.72 4.95 4.97
C LEU A 46 -2.45 4.55 6.25
N GLN A 47 -1.75 4.47 7.38
CA GLN A 47 -2.36 4.10 8.66
C GLN A 47 -3.16 5.24 9.31
N THR A 48 -2.75 6.49 9.09
CA THR A 48 -3.31 7.66 9.78
C THR A 48 -4.43 8.35 9.02
N LEU A 49 -4.37 8.36 7.68
CA LEU A 49 -5.31 9.09 6.83
C LEU A 49 -6.08 8.17 5.86
N VAL A 50 -5.43 7.15 5.30
CA VAL A 50 -6.06 6.33 4.26
C VAL A 50 -6.86 5.17 4.83
N TRP A 51 -6.37 4.46 5.85
CA TRP A 51 -6.99 3.24 6.41
C TRP A 51 -7.12 3.20 7.95
N PRO A 52 -7.26 4.32 8.68
CA PRO A 52 -7.34 4.28 10.14
C PRO A 52 -8.57 3.51 10.66
N ASP A 53 -9.65 3.51 9.90
CA ASP A 53 -10.88 2.78 10.17
C ASP A 53 -10.76 1.28 9.95
N VAL A 54 -10.18 0.84 8.83
CA VAL A 54 -9.96 -0.59 8.56
C VAL A 54 -9.05 -1.22 9.62
N ILE A 55 -8.00 -0.51 10.03
CA ILE A 55 -7.11 -0.95 11.12
C ILE A 55 -7.88 -1.05 12.44
N ARG A 56 -8.66 -0.01 12.77
CA ARG A 56 -9.45 0.02 14.01
C ARG A 56 -10.46 -1.12 14.07
N GLU A 57 -11.14 -1.41 12.98
CA GLU A 57 -12.12 -2.50 12.88
C GLU A 57 -11.47 -3.88 13.01
N ALA A 58 -10.35 -4.09 12.33
CA ALA A 58 -9.58 -5.34 12.47
C ALA A 58 -9.08 -5.55 13.91
N ASN A 59 -8.60 -4.49 14.56
CA ASN A 59 -8.19 -4.52 15.96
C ASN A 59 -9.37 -4.84 16.89
N ALA A 60 -10.53 -4.20 16.67
CA ALA A 60 -11.74 -4.47 17.42
C ALA A 60 -12.13 -5.95 17.28
N TYR A 61 -12.21 -6.48 16.06
CA TYR A 61 -12.56 -7.88 15.82
C TYR A 61 -11.65 -8.88 16.57
N VAL A 62 -10.33 -8.68 16.52
CA VAL A 62 -9.39 -9.57 17.23
C VAL A 62 -9.59 -9.51 18.76
N THR A 63 -9.86 -8.32 19.29
CA THR A 63 -9.98 -8.13 20.74
C THR A 63 -11.36 -8.50 21.28
N THR A 64 -12.44 -8.23 20.55
CA THR A 64 -13.82 -8.44 21.00
C THR A 64 -14.31 -9.84 20.63
N GLU A 65 -14.21 -10.21 19.36
CA GLU A 65 -14.78 -11.46 18.83
C GLU A 65 -13.85 -12.64 19.09
N LEU A 66 -12.57 -12.49 18.75
CA LEU A 66 -11.59 -13.56 18.96
C LEU A 66 -11.06 -13.61 20.40
N LYS A 67 -11.31 -12.57 21.21
CA LYS A 67 -10.84 -12.45 22.60
C LYS A 67 -9.33 -12.63 22.74
N ARG A 68 -8.56 -12.16 21.76
CA ARG A 68 -7.10 -12.27 21.73
C ARG A 68 -6.46 -10.91 22.00
N PRO A 69 -5.38 -10.86 22.81
CA PRO A 69 -4.64 -9.63 23.01
C PRO A 69 -3.81 -9.30 21.76
N LEU A 70 -3.70 -8.01 21.45
CA LEU A 70 -2.89 -7.50 20.34
C LEU A 70 -1.41 -7.30 20.70
N ASN A 71 -1.07 -7.26 21.99
CA ASN A 71 0.30 -7.14 22.50
C ASN A 71 1.09 -5.95 21.88
N GLY A 72 0.43 -4.79 21.74
CA GLY A 72 1.02 -3.58 21.19
C GLY A 72 1.14 -3.54 19.66
N LYS A 73 0.59 -4.52 18.95
CA LYS A 73 0.51 -4.55 17.48
C LYS A 73 -0.89 -4.16 16.98
N ASN A 74 -1.01 -3.92 15.68
CA ASN A 74 -2.32 -4.01 15.02
C ASN A 74 -2.60 -5.47 14.63
N ALA A 75 -3.88 -5.79 14.45
CA ALA A 75 -4.33 -6.97 13.72
C ALA A 75 -3.71 -6.99 12.31
N LEU A 76 -3.67 -8.16 11.69
CA LEU A 76 -3.12 -8.30 10.34
C LEU A 76 -4.01 -7.53 9.36
N VAL A 77 -3.48 -6.43 8.86
CA VAL A 77 -3.99 -5.66 7.74
C VAL A 77 -2.79 -5.37 6.84
N THR A 78 -2.91 -5.76 5.58
CA THR A 78 -1.92 -5.44 4.55
C THR A 78 -2.56 -4.54 3.50
N ALA A 79 -1.75 -3.78 2.80
CA ALA A 79 -2.22 -2.90 1.74
C ALA A 79 -1.23 -2.87 0.59
N LEU A 80 -1.76 -2.61 -0.60
CA LEU A 80 -0.97 -2.18 -1.75
C LEU A 80 -1.18 -0.67 -1.92
N SER A 81 -0.15 0.07 -2.31
CA SER A 81 -0.32 1.48 -2.66
C SER A 81 0.57 1.97 -3.81
N SER A 82 0.09 2.99 -4.50
CA SER A 82 0.84 3.81 -5.44
C SER A 82 0.67 5.28 -5.06
N THR A 83 1.74 6.06 -5.15
CA THR A 83 1.75 7.48 -4.84
C THR A 83 2.21 8.28 -6.05
N TYR A 84 1.44 9.32 -6.40
CA TYR A 84 1.69 10.20 -7.53
C TYR A 84 1.69 11.67 -7.10
N ARG A 85 2.48 12.49 -7.80
CA ARG A 85 2.46 13.95 -7.68
C ARG A 85 1.68 14.61 -8.82
N ASP A 86 0.85 15.58 -8.46
CA ASP A 86 0.06 16.43 -9.37
C ASP A 86 0.12 17.88 -8.89
N GLY A 87 1.18 18.59 -9.28
CA GLY A 87 1.50 19.92 -8.77
C GLY A 87 1.84 19.88 -7.28
N SER A 88 1.06 20.61 -6.46
CA SER A 88 1.10 20.58 -4.99
C SER A 88 0.42 19.36 -4.38
N ARG A 89 -0.44 18.66 -5.14
CA ARG A 89 -1.26 17.54 -4.65
C ARG A 89 -0.51 16.22 -4.70
N THR A 90 -0.68 15.42 -3.65
CA THR A 90 -0.29 14.00 -3.61
C THR A 90 -1.54 13.18 -3.83
N ILE A 91 -1.50 12.24 -4.77
CA ILE A 91 -2.57 11.28 -5.00
C ILE A 91 -2.06 9.91 -4.53
N ILE A 92 -2.77 9.29 -3.59
CA ILE A 92 -2.48 7.94 -3.11
C ILE A 92 -3.61 7.04 -3.58
N VAL A 93 -3.27 6.00 -4.34
CA VAL A 93 -4.18 4.91 -4.69
C VAL A 93 -3.79 3.74 -3.82
N SER A 94 -4.72 3.20 -3.04
CA SER A 94 -4.43 2.06 -2.17
C SER A 94 -5.60 1.09 -2.12
N THR A 95 -5.30 -0.20 -2.05
CA THR A 95 -6.26 -1.26 -1.73
C THR A 95 -5.78 -1.96 -0.46
N ALA A 96 -6.69 -2.29 0.45
CA ALA A 96 -6.36 -2.92 1.72
C ALA A 96 -7.00 -4.30 1.83
N LEU A 97 -6.20 -5.32 2.16
CA LEU A 97 -6.70 -6.63 2.51
C LEU A 97 -7.30 -6.56 3.91
N SER A 98 -8.62 -6.69 3.97
CA SER A 98 -9.42 -6.71 5.19
C SER A 98 -10.42 -7.87 5.16
N ARG A 99 -11.18 -8.03 6.25
CA ARG A 99 -12.23 -9.05 6.32
C ARG A 99 -13.39 -8.82 5.35
N ASP A 100 -13.56 -7.61 4.85
CA ASP A 100 -14.63 -7.25 3.91
C ASP A 100 -14.27 -7.55 2.46
N CYS A 101 -13.07 -8.07 2.21
CA CYS A 101 -12.68 -8.50 0.89
C CYS A 101 -13.42 -9.76 0.48
N ASP A 102 -13.94 -9.76 -0.74
CA ASP A 102 -14.40 -10.97 -1.41
C ASP A 102 -13.18 -11.74 -1.91
N SER A 103 -12.88 -12.88 -1.29
CA SER A 103 -11.73 -13.70 -1.66
C SER A 103 -12.16 -14.83 -2.57
N GLY A 104 -11.28 -15.21 -3.50
CA GLY A 104 -11.53 -16.31 -4.42
C GLY A 104 -11.69 -17.68 -3.74
N ALA A 105 -11.82 -18.72 -4.55
CA ALA A 105 -12.01 -20.08 -4.06
C ALA A 105 -10.91 -20.50 -3.07
N ASN A 106 -11.28 -21.22 -2.01
CA ASN A 106 -10.38 -21.66 -0.94
C ASN A 106 -10.29 -23.20 -0.81
N ASP A 107 -10.66 -23.93 -1.86
CA ASP A 107 -10.54 -25.38 -1.89
C ASP A 107 -9.15 -25.85 -2.36
N ALA A 108 -8.84 -27.13 -2.14
CA ALA A 108 -7.51 -27.69 -2.40
C ALA A 108 -7.10 -27.68 -3.89
N GLY A 109 -8.03 -27.48 -4.82
CA GLY A 109 -7.79 -27.37 -6.25
C GLY A 109 -7.85 -25.94 -6.79
N ALA A 110 -8.15 -24.95 -5.94
CA ALA A 110 -8.28 -23.56 -6.36
C ALA A 110 -6.93 -23.01 -6.86
N GLU A 111 -6.96 -22.30 -7.99
CA GLU A 111 -5.83 -21.47 -8.39
C GLU A 111 -5.78 -20.21 -7.53
N ILE A 112 -4.62 -19.54 -7.49
CA ILE A 112 -4.54 -18.21 -6.88
C ILE A 112 -5.44 -17.27 -7.67
N GLU A 113 -6.35 -16.61 -6.96
CA GLU A 113 -7.24 -15.58 -7.47
C GLU A 113 -7.02 -14.30 -6.65
N PRO A 114 -7.13 -13.11 -7.27
CA PRO A 114 -7.03 -11.88 -6.51
C PRO A 114 -8.29 -11.68 -5.66
N SER A 115 -8.14 -11.20 -4.44
CA SER A 115 -9.28 -10.75 -3.62
C SER A 115 -9.83 -9.43 -4.16
N THR A 116 -11.14 -9.25 -4.19
CA THR A 116 -11.74 -7.93 -4.43
C THR A 116 -11.89 -7.20 -3.10
N CYS A 117 -11.11 -6.13 -2.94
CA CYS A 117 -10.96 -5.42 -1.68
C CYS A 117 -11.40 -3.95 -1.78
N PRO A 118 -11.65 -3.28 -0.64
CA PRO A 118 -11.81 -1.84 -0.60
C PRO A 118 -10.60 -1.13 -1.22
N LEU A 119 -10.87 -0.17 -2.10
CA LEU A 119 -9.87 0.68 -2.72
C LEU A 119 -10.18 2.15 -2.40
N ARG A 120 -9.15 2.92 -2.05
CA ARG A 120 -9.22 4.35 -1.81
C ARG A 120 -8.27 5.10 -2.73
N ILE A 121 -8.79 6.17 -3.34
CA ILE A 121 -7.99 7.18 -4.02
C ILE A 121 -8.08 8.46 -3.20
N VAL A 122 -6.98 8.84 -2.58
CA VAL A 122 -6.92 9.97 -1.65
C VAL A 122 -6.08 11.07 -2.28
N THR A 123 -6.64 12.28 -2.34
CA THR A 123 -5.89 13.47 -2.73
C THR A 123 -5.55 14.27 -1.47
N ILE A 124 -4.27 14.54 -1.28
CA ILE A 124 -3.72 15.28 -0.14
C ILE A 124 -3.02 16.53 -0.67
N GLU A 125 -3.25 17.66 -0.01
CA GLU A 125 -2.54 18.91 -0.27
C GLU A 125 -2.21 19.58 1.05
N ASN A 126 -0.97 20.07 1.20
CA ASN A 126 -0.51 20.73 2.42
C ASN A 126 -0.77 19.91 3.70
N GLY A 127 -0.61 18.58 3.61
CA GLY A 127 -0.84 17.64 4.71
C GLY A 127 -2.31 17.40 5.08
N LYS A 128 -3.26 17.95 4.31
CA LYS A 128 -4.70 17.77 4.53
C LYS A 128 -5.31 16.94 3.42
N VAL A 129 -6.22 16.05 3.78
CA VAL A 129 -7.04 15.31 2.81
C VAL A 129 -8.01 16.28 2.14
N LEU A 130 -7.90 16.44 0.83
CA LEU A 130 -8.83 17.22 0.01
C LEU A 130 -10.03 16.38 -0.43
N ALA A 131 -9.77 15.12 -0.82
CA ALA A 131 -10.80 14.21 -1.31
C ALA A 131 -10.42 12.75 -1.02
N ILE A 132 -11.44 11.94 -0.75
CA ILE A 132 -11.35 10.48 -0.71
C ILE A 132 -12.41 9.93 -1.65
N LYS A 133 -11.98 9.15 -2.63
CA LYS A 133 -12.87 8.30 -3.44
C LYS A 133 -12.73 6.86 -2.98
N THR A 134 -13.84 6.26 -2.57
CA THR A 134 -13.91 4.83 -2.23
C THR A 134 -14.46 4.05 -3.41
N ALA A 135 -13.85 2.90 -3.71
CA ALA A 135 -14.26 1.96 -4.73
C ALA A 135 -13.86 0.54 -4.28
N THR A 136 -13.96 -0.42 -5.19
CA THR A 136 -13.33 -1.73 -5.04
C THR A 136 -12.18 -1.88 -6.05
N GLY A 137 -11.16 -2.65 -5.66
CA GLY A 137 -10.00 -2.97 -6.48
C GLY A 137 -9.45 -4.34 -6.09
N CYS A 138 -8.90 -5.04 -7.06
CA CYS A 138 -8.31 -6.35 -6.81
C CYS A 138 -7.02 -6.22 -6.01
N TYR A 139 -6.78 -7.17 -5.11
CA TYR A 139 -5.59 -7.30 -4.29
C TYR A 139 -4.94 -8.65 -4.61
N ALA A 140 -3.69 -8.60 -5.05
CA ALA A 140 -2.85 -9.78 -5.25
C ALA A 140 -1.55 -9.57 -4.47
N ASP A 141 -1.34 -10.38 -3.45
CA ASP A 141 -0.12 -10.32 -2.64
C ASP A 141 1.01 -11.08 -3.32
N HIS A 142 2.22 -10.52 -3.24
CA HIS A 142 3.46 -11.18 -3.66
C HIS A 142 4.46 -11.32 -2.51
N ALA A 143 4.13 -10.83 -1.32
CA ALA A 143 5.01 -10.86 -0.15
C ALA A 143 4.96 -12.21 0.59
N ASP A 144 4.02 -13.09 0.25
CA ASP A 144 3.94 -14.45 0.80
C ASP A 144 5.00 -15.36 0.13
N PRO A 145 5.99 -15.88 0.88
CA PRO A 145 7.05 -16.71 0.32
C PRO A 145 6.57 -18.10 -0.14
N ASP A 146 5.39 -18.54 0.31
CA ASP A 146 4.85 -19.87 0.05
C ASP A 146 4.03 -19.93 -1.26
N ILE A 147 3.89 -18.79 -1.97
CA ILE A 147 3.20 -18.76 -3.27
C ILE A 147 3.95 -19.55 -4.36
N PRO A 148 3.23 -20.29 -5.23
CA PRO A 148 3.81 -21.00 -6.36
C PRO A 148 4.67 -20.09 -7.23
N ALA A 149 5.73 -20.65 -7.84
CA ALA A 149 6.68 -19.88 -8.65
C ALA A 149 6.00 -19.06 -9.76
N LYS A 150 4.91 -19.58 -10.35
CA LYS A 150 4.14 -18.89 -11.40
C LYS A 150 3.46 -17.60 -10.93
N ASN A 151 3.24 -17.45 -9.61
CA ASN A 151 2.51 -16.35 -8.98
C ASN A 151 3.43 -15.34 -8.25
N ARG A 152 4.74 -15.58 -8.21
CA ARG A 152 5.70 -14.71 -7.49
C ARG A 152 5.79 -13.28 -8.02
N ASN A 153 5.31 -13.05 -9.24
CA ASN A 153 5.29 -11.74 -9.89
C ASN A 153 3.88 -11.16 -9.98
N ASP A 154 2.90 -11.77 -9.31
CA ASP A 154 1.54 -11.27 -9.26
C ASP A 154 1.55 -9.89 -8.61
N ASN A 155 0.84 -8.95 -9.20
CA ASN A 155 0.85 -7.59 -8.70
C ASN A 155 -0.36 -6.82 -9.17
N SER A 156 -0.70 -5.78 -8.42
CA SER A 156 -1.61 -4.75 -8.87
C SER A 156 -0.80 -3.57 -9.38
N TYR A 157 -1.25 -3.00 -10.48
CA TYR A 157 -0.58 -1.92 -11.17
C TYR A 157 -1.52 -0.74 -11.26
N THR A 158 -0.95 0.45 -11.13
CA THR A 158 -1.67 1.68 -11.44
C THR A 158 -0.92 2.52 -12.44
N ARG A 159 -1.66 3.38 -13.14
CA ARG A 159 -1.11 4.39 -14.04
C ARG A 159 -1.90 5.67 -13.87
N PHE A 160 -1.20 6.74 -13.58
CA PHE A 160 -1.79 8.07 -13.48
C PHE A 160 -1.66 8.84 -14.80
N ASP A 161 -2.78 9.37 -15.27
CA ASP A 161 -2.86 10.32 -16.39
C ASP A 161 -3.30 11.70 -15.85
N PRO A 162 -2.35 12.65 -15.67
CA PRO A 162 -2.68 13.99 -15.18
C PRO A 162 -3.49 14.82 -16.17
N ALA A 163 -3.32 14.59 -17.48
CA ALA A 163 -4.03 15.33 -18.51
C ALA A 163 -5.51 14.94 -18.56
N ALA A 164 -5.81 13.65 -18.40
CA ALA A 164 -7.17 13.15 -18.30
C ALA A 164 -7.75 13.30 -16.88
N GLY A 165 -6.90 13.40 -15.85
CA GLY A 165 -7.32 13.36 -14.45
C GLY A 165 -7.88 11.98 -14.08
N THR A 166 -7.18 10.91 -14.49
CA THR A 166 -7.62 9.54 -14.25
C THR A 166 -6.51 8.65 -13.69
N ILE A 167 -6.94 7.64 -12.93
CA ILE A 167 -6.11 6.52 -12.49
C ILE A 167 -6.62 5.27 -13.19
N ALA A 168 -5.77 4.63 -14.00
CA ALA A 168 -6.01 3.27 -14.45
C ALA A 168 -5.45 2.28 -13.44
N PHE A 169 -6.16 1.17 -13.23
CA PHE A 169 -5.83 0.09 -12.31
C PHE A 169 -5.97 -1.24 -13.04
N ARG A 170 -5.08 -2.19 -12.77
CA ARG A 170 -5.20 -3.58 -13.21
C ARG A 170 -4.48 -4.51 -12.24
N THR A 171 -4.78 -5.80 -12.30
CA THR A 171 -4.07 -6.83 -11.53
C THR A 171 -3.67 -7.96 -12.44
N ASN A 172 -2.45 -8.46 -12.25
CA ASN A 172 -1.89 -9.59 -12.95
C ASN A 172 -1.78 -10.77 -11.99
N VAL A 173 -2.23 -11.95 -12.42
CA VAL A 173 -2.12 -13.21 -11.69
C VAL A 173 -1.63 -14.30 -12.65
N GLY A 174 -0.60 -15.05 -12.27
CA GLY A 174 -0.01 -16.10 -13.09
C GLY A 174 0.57 -15.60 -14.42
N GLY A 175 1.02 -14.34 -14.46
CA GLY A 175 1.53 -13.69 -15.67
C GLY A 175 0.45 -13.16 -16.62
N ARG A 176 -0.84 -13.15 -16.23
CA ARG A 176 -1.96 -12.68 -17.06
C ARG A 176 -2.78 -11.61 -16.36
N ASP A 177 -3.21 -10.60 -17.13
CA ASP A 177 -4.12 -9.59 -16.61
C ASP A 177 -5.49 -10.23 -16.32
N VAL A 178 -6.02 -9.97 -15.12
CA VAL A 178 -7.34 -10.48 -14.71
C VAL A 178 -8.41 -9.52 -15.23
N PRO A 179 -9.28 -9.94 -16.18
CA PRO A 179 -10.18 -9.01 -16.88
C PRO A 179 -11.10 -8.20 -15.96
N GLY A 180 -11.61 -8.82 -14.88
CA GLY A 180 -12.48 -8.16 -13.89
C GLY A 180 -11.78 -7.12 -13.00
N CYS A 181 -10.45 -7.10 -13.01
CA CYS A 181 -9.63 -6.21 -12.19
C CYS A 181 -9.16 -4.95 -12.92
N ALA A 182 -9.42 -4.82 -14.21
CA ALA A 182 -9.04 -3.63 -14.97
C ALA A 182 -10.12 -2.54 -14.85
N ARG A 183 -9.78 -1.38 -14.27
CA ARG A 183 -10.70 -0.23 -14.14
C ARG A 183 -9.99 1.10 -14.34
N THR A 184 -10.74 2.11 -14.74
CA THR A 184 -10.27 3.51 -14.77
C THR A 184 -11.16 4.36 -13.88
N TYR A 185 -10.54 5.13 -13.01
CA TYR A 185 -11.22 6.01 -12.06
C TYR A 185 -10.95 7.48 -12.41
N SER A 186 -12.01 8.27 -12.59
CA SER A 186 -11.88 9.74 -12.57
C SER A 186 -11.50 10.20 -11.17
N ILE A 187 -10.55 11.12 -11.08
CA ILE A 187 -10.14 11.80 -9.84
C ILE A 187 -10.40 13.31 -9.86
N ARG A 188 -11.11 13.79 -10.89
CA ARG A 188 -11.76 15.11 -10.92
C ARG A 188 -13.13 15.03 -10.26
#